data_AF-A0A6V7SJK0-F1
#
_entry.id   AF-A0A6V7SJK0-F1
#
_cell.length_a   1.000
_cell.length_b   1.000
_cell.length_c   1.000
_cell.angle_alpha   90.00
_cell.angle_beta   90.00
_cell.angle_gamma   90.00
#
_symmetry.space_group_name_H-M   'P 1'
#
loop_
_entity.id
_entity.type
_entity.pdbx_description
1 polymer ?
#
loop_
_entity_poly.entity_id
_entity_poly.type
_entity_poly.pdbx_seq_one_letter_code
_entity_poly.pdbx_strand_id
1 'polypeptide(L)'
;MGSYIDLSGYQIPKNVFDKMDPFERHKLMMSLRMLEKNKNTDCQYLTDYDILKKKYKFIHDVSSEKNSLLQNYYSSICNKYVICDLSKYKETKIGLRWRTEEEIIKGKGHIICSSKKCDNTDLNTYEFLFQYVEEGIEKKTNVKVRACMDCAYKLHYRKIKKYLKKKRKKKNEKRKRLNIEQAQIKKKLEKISLKTQEKKNEENMYFHDLIF
;
A
#
# COMPACT_ATOMS: atom_id res chain seq x y z
N MET A 1 -29.89 58.36 -34.36
CA MET A 1 -29.10 57.57 -33.38
C MET A 1 -28.38 56.48 -34.15
N GLY A 2 -27.06 56.56 -34.30
CA GLY A 2 -26.28 55.53 -35.00
C GLY A 2 -26.18 54.27 -34.15
N SER A 3 -26.39 53.10 -34.75
CA SER A 3 -26.18 51.81 -34.09
C SER A 3 -24.68 51.50 -34.02
N TYR A 4 -24.22 51.08 -32.85
CA TYR A 4 -22.84 50.66 -32.62
C TYR A 4 -22.81 49.15 -32.38
N ILE A 5 -21.68 48.53 -32.73
CA ILE A 5 -21.35 47.14 -32.40
C ILE A 5 -20.29 47.19 -31.32
N ASP A 6 -20.57 46.54 -30.18
CA ASP A 6 -19.60 46.33 -29.12
C ASP A 6 -18.80 45.06 -29.41
N LEU A 7 -17.49 45.22 -29.63
CA LEU A 7 -16.54 44.12 -29.75
C LEU A 7 -15.52 44.24 -28.62
N SER A 8 -15.74 43.47 -27.55
CA SER A 8 -14.88 43.40 -26.36
C SER A 8 -14.43 44.75 -25.76
N GLY A 9 -15.39 45.67 -25.69
CA GLY A 9 -15.20 47.01 -25.10
C GLY A 9 -14.81 48.09 -26.11
N TYR A 10 -14.68 47.76 -27.40
CA TYR A 10 -14.53 48.74 -28.48
C TYR A 10 -15.86 48.95 -29.20
N GLN A 11 -16.34 50.19 -29.18
CA GLN A 11 -17.55 50.62 -29.90
C GLN A 11 -17.21 51.01 -31.32
N ILE A 12 -17.68 50.24 -32.29
CA ILE A 12 -17.49 50.53 -33.72
C ILE A 12 -18.86 50.87 -34.33
N PRO A 13 -18.99 51.98 -35.09
CA PRO A 13 -20.25 52.29 -35.76
C PRO A 13 -20.62 51.16 -36.73
N LYS A 14 -21.84 50.64 -36.64
CA LYS A 14 -22.31 49.51 -37.45
C LYS A 14 -22.18 49.76 -38.95
N ASN A 15 -22.45 50.99 -39.37
CA ASN A 15 -22.30 51.43 -40.76
C ASN A 15 -20.87 51.32 -41.28
N VAL A 16 -19.86 51.44 -40.42
CA VAL A 16 -18.45 51.34 -40.80
C VAL A 16 -18.05 49.87 -40.86
N PHE A 17 -18.49 49.07 -39.91
CA PHE A 17 -18.24 47.63 -39.89
C PHE A 17 -18.87 46.90 -41.09
N ASP A 18 -20.12 47.21 -41.41
CA ASP A 18 -20.85 46.54 -42.51
C ASP A 18 -20.31 46.94 -43.90
N LYS A 19 -19.65 48.10 -44.01
CA LYS A 19 -18.99 48.57 -45.24
C LYS A 19 -17.59 47.98 -45.47
N MET A 20 -16.98 47.37 -44.46
CA MET A 20 -15.67 46.74 -44.60
C MET A 20 -15.75 45.47 -45.46
N ASP A 21 -14.71 45.25 -46.25
CA ASP A 21 -14.54 44.02 -47.01
C ASP A 21 -14.54 42.79 -46.06
N PRO A 22 -15.07 41.62 -46.45
CA PRO A 22 -15.05 40.43 -45.60
C PRO A 22 -13.65 40.08 -45.06
N PHE A 23 -12.59 40.34 -45.84
CA PHE A 23 -11.22 40.11 -45.40
C PHE A 23 -10.78 41.10 -44.30
N GLU A 24 -11.14 42.38 -44.44
CA GLU A 24 -10.86 43.42 -43.45
C GLU A 24 -11.61 43.18 -42.14
N ARG A 25 -12.88 42.77 -42.22
CA ARG A 25 -13.66 42.36 -41.05
C ARG A 25 -13.01 41.19 -40.34
N HIS A 26 -12.59 40.17 -41.09
CA HIS A 26 -11.90 39.02 -40.51
C HIS A 26 -10.60 39.43 -39.82
N LYS A 27 -9.78 40.27 -40.46
CA LYS A 27 -8.52 40.79 -39.89
C LYS A 27 -8.76 41.57 -38.60
N LEU A 28 -9.76 42.43 -38.57
CA LEU A 28 -10.17 43.17 -37.38
C LEU A 28 -10.59 42.22 -36.26
N MET A 29 -11.46 41.25 -36.56
CA MET A 29 -11.90 40.24 -35.58
C MET A 29 -10.74 39.39 -35.04
N MET A 30 -9.81 38.97 -35.89
CA MET A 30 -8.62 38.22 -35.47
C MET A 30 -7.68 39.07 -34.60
N SER A 31 -7.50 40.35 -34.94
CA SER A 31 -6.67 41.27 -34.15
C SER A 31 -7.26 41.52 -32.75
N LEU A 32 -8.58 41.70 -32.65
CA LEU A 32 -9.26 41.89 -31.36
C LEU A 32 -9.13 40.64 -30.47
N ARG A 33 -9.28 39.45 -31.04
CA ARG A 33 -9.05 38.17 -30.33
C ARG A 33 -7.60 38.03 -29.83
N MET A 34 -6.63 38.54 -30.58
CA MET A 34 -5.22 38.54 -30.18
C MET A 34 -4.95 39.54 -29.05
N LEU A 35 -5.62 40.69 -29.06
CA LEU A 35 -5.57 41.67 -27.98
C LEU A 35 -6.28 41.18 -26.70
N GLU A 36 -7.38 40.44 -26.82
CA GLU A 36 -8.04 39.76 -25.68
C GLU A 36 -7.11 38.75 -25.01
N LYS A 37 -6.33 37.99 -25.79
CA LYS A 37 -5.30 37.10 -25.23
C LYS A 37 -4.25 37.85 -24.40
N ASN A 38 -3.92 39.08 -24.78
CA ASN A 38 -2.92 39.89 -24.08
C ASN A 38 -3.49 40.62 -22.85
N LYS A 39 -4.80 40.94 -22.83
CA LYS A 39 -5.48 41.53 -21.65
C LYS A 39 -5.83 40.48 -20.59
N ASN A 40 -6.05 39.23 -20.99
CA ASN A 40 -6.38 38.12 -20.10
C ASN A 40 -5.14 37.45 -19.47
N THR A 41 -4.18 38.23 -18.98
CA THR A 41 -3.05 37.70 -18.20
C THR A 41 -3.37 37.54 -16.70
N ASP A 42 -4.47 38.12 -16.22
CA ASP A 42 -4.86 38.10 -14.79
C ASP A 42 -5.92 37.06 -14.41
N CYS A 43 -6.55 36.40 -15.38
CA CYS A 43 -7.40 35.24 -15.13
C CYS A 43 -6.58 33.97 -15.39
N GLN A 44 -6.01 33.38 -14.34
CA GLN A 44 -5.48 32.02 -14.41
C GLN A 44 -6.63 31.08 -14.73
N TYR A 45 -6.83 30.78 -16.01
CA TYR A 45 -7.77 29.76 -16.45
C TYR A 45 -7.39 28.45 -15.75
N LEU A 46 -8.26 27.99 -14.86
CA LEU A 46 -8.09 26.69 -14.23
C LEU A 46 -8.37 25.63 -15.28
N THR A 47 -7.35 24.86 -15.62
CA THR A 47 -7.54 23.71 -16.49
C THR A 47 -8.37 22.65 -15.75
N ASP A 48 -9.04 21.77 -16.49
CA ASP A 48 -9.74 20.61 -15.91
C ASP A 48 -8.80 19.80 -15.01
N TYR A 49 -7.52 19.71 -15.40
CA TYR A 49 -6.47 19.09 -14.59
C TYR A 49 -6.27 19.80 -13.24
N ASP A 50 -6.26 21.13 -13.20
CA ASP A 50 -6.12 21.88 -11.95
C ASP A 50 -7.33 21.68 -11.02
N ILE A 51 -8.53 21.56 -11.60
CA ILE A 51 -9.75 21.27 -10.85
C ILE A 51 -9.68 19.86 -10.23
N LEU A 52 -9.26 18.86 -11.02
CA LEU A 52 -9.05 17.50 -10.55
C LEU A 52 -7.98 17.45 -9.46
N LYS A 53 -6.85 18.14 -9.65
CA LYS A 53 -5.74 18.17 -8.69
C LYS A 53 -6.15 18.78 -7.35
N LYS A 54 -6.97 19.85 -7.36
CA LYS A 54 -7.46 20.49 -6.14
C LYS A 54 -8.44 19.62 -5.35
N LYS A 55 -9.26 18.81 -6.02
CA LYS A 55 -10.32 17.99 -5.41
C LYS A 55 -9.98 16.51 -5.32
N TYR A 56 -8.77 16.12 -5.70
CA TYR A 56 -8.35 14.73 -5.69
C TYR A 56 -8.38 14.17 -4.27
N LYS A 57 -9.21 13.14 -4.05
CA LYS A 57 -9.20 12.33 -2.84
C LYS A 57 -8.78 10.91 -3.18
N PHE A 58 -7.99 10.29 -2.31
CA PHE A 58 -7.50 8.93 -2.49
C PHE A 58 -8.64 7.92 -2.60
N ILE A 59 -9.68 8.10 -1.78
CA ILE A 59 -10.95 7.37 -1.86
C ILE A 59 -12.06 8.40 -1.91
N HIS A 60 -12.92 8.26 -2.91
CA HIS A 60 -13.96 9.22 -3.21
C HIS A 60 -15.30 8.51 -3.37
N ASP A 61 -16.30 8.98 -2.64
CA ASP A 61 -17.67 8.52 -2.78
C ASP A 61 -18.34 9.28 -3.93
N VAL A 62 -18.32 8.64 -5.11
CA VAL A 62 -18.83 9.19 -6.39
C VAL A 62 -20.24 9.77 -6.25
N SER A 63 -21.08 9.13 -5.43
CA SER A 63 -22.48 9.53 -5.20
C SER A 63 -22.65 10.88 -4.49
N SER A 64 -21.62 11.39 -3.81
CA SER A 64 -21.72 12.66 -3.05
C SER A 64 -21.37 13.89 -3.89
N GLU A 65 -20.67 13.71 -5.01
CA GLU A 65 -20.08 14.81 -5.76
C GLU A 65 -21.00 15.31 -6.88
N LYS A 66 -21.30 16.61 -6.93
CA LYS A 66 -22.21 17.20 -7.92
C LYS A 66 -21.56 17.50 -9.27
N ASN A 67 -20.23 17.43 -9.38
CA ASN A 67 -19.51 17.77 -10.59
C ASN A 67 -19.41 16.54 -11.51
N SER A 68 -20.05 16.61 -12.69
CA SER A 68 -20.03 15.52 -13.67
C SER A 68 -18.61 15.13 -14.10
N LEU A 69 -17.68 16.09 -14.23
CA LEU A 69 -16.27 15.82 -14.54
C LEU A 69 -15.60 14.88 -13.52
N LEU A 70 -15.78 15.17 -12.23
CA LEU A 70 -15.19 14.37 -11.16
C LEU A 70 -15.86 13.00 -11.05
N GLN A 71 -17.19 12.94 -11.21
CA GLN A 71 -17.92 11.67 -11.23
C GLN A 71 -17.40 10.75 -12.35
N ASN A 72 -17.25 11.28 -13.57
CA ASN A 72 -16.74 10.52 -14.71
C ASN A 72 -15.30 10.07 -14.46
N TYR A 73 -14.45 10.97 -13.94
CA TYR A 73 -13.07 10.66 -13.58
C TYR A 73 -13.00 9.53 -12.55
N TYR A 74 -13.66 9.66 -11.40
CA TYR A 74 -13.61 8.62 -10.37
C TYR A 74 -14.26 7.30 -10.79
N SER A 75 -15.31 7.34 -11.63
CA SER A 75 -15.93 6.14 -12.19
C SER A 75 -15.02 5.39 -13.16
N SER A 76 -14.16 6.11 -13.88
CA SER A 76 -13.17 5.50 -14.78
C SER A 76 -12.02 4.82 -14.03
N ILE A 77 -11.75 5.22 -12.78
CA ILE A 77 -10.63 4.69 -12.01
C ILE A 77 -10.93 3.29 -11.50
N CYS A 78 -10.14 2.32 -11.94
CA CYS A 78 -10.24 0.92 -11.53
C CYS A 78 -9.44 0.61 -10.24
N ASN A 79 -9.98 0.99 -9.08
CA ASN A 79 -9.37 0.79 -7.75
C ASN A 79 -9.58 -0.61 -7.12
N LYS A 80 -9.58 -1.68 -7.92
CA LYS A 80 -9.80 -3.04 -7.38
C LYS A 80 -8.57 -3.66 -6.72
N TYR A 81 -7.39 -3.49 -7.33
CA TYR A 81 -6.14 -4.10 -6.89
C TYR A 81 -5.01 -3.07 -6.84
N VAL A 82 -4.09 -3.28 -5.89
CA VAL A 82 -2.95 -2.41 -5.60
C VAL A 82 -1.64 -3.08 -6.02
N ILE A 83 -0.66 -2.27 -6.39
CA ILE A 83 0.72 -2.68 -6.64
C ILE A 83 1.57 -2.48 -5.40
N CYS A 84 2.45 -3.45 -5.14
CA CYS A 84 3.33 -3.45 -3.98
C CYS A 84 4.81 -3.27 -4.37
N ASP A 85 5.47 -2.38 -3.66
CA ASP A 85 6.92 -2.26 -3.66
C ASP A 85 7.49 -3.01 -2.44
N LEU A 86 8.19 -4.10 -2.75
CA LEU A 86 8.76 -5.00 -1.75
C LEU A 86 10.26 -4.78 -1.57
N SER A 87 10.85 -3.72 -2.14
CA SER A 87 12.31 -3.53 -2.13
C SER A 87 12.89 -3.45 -0.71
N LYS A 88 12.18 -2.84 0.24
CA LYS A 88 12.60 -2.66 1.64
C LYS A 88 11.87 -3.56 2.64
N TYR A 89 11.38 -4.72 2.20
CA TYR A 89 10.61 -5.65 3.04
C TYR A 89 11.39 -6.13 4.29
N LYS A 90 12.72 -6.22 4.21
CA LYS A 90 13.60 -6.59 5.35
C LYS A 90 13.53 -5.57 6.49
N GLU A 91 13.39 -4.28 6.15
CA GLU A 91 13.17 -3.17 7.09
C GLU A 91 11.71 -3.08 7.55
N THR A 92 10.85 -4.03 7.15
CA THR A 92 9.41 -4.04 7.42
C THR A 92 8.64 -2.87 6.83
N LYS A 93 9.23 -2.18 5.85
CA LYS A 93 8.61 -1.10 5.08
C LYS A 93 8.09 -1.67 3.75
N ILE A 94 6.82 -1.44 3.47
CA ILE A 94 6.15 -1.87 2.25
C ILE A 94 5.50 -0.63 1.63
N GLY A 95 5.74 -0.41 0.34
CA GLY A 95 5.06 0.64 -0.42
C GLY A 95 3.85 0.06 -1.13
N LEU A 96 2.73 0.77 -1.11
CA LEU A 96 1.51 0.42 -1.82
C LEU A 96 1.08 1.59 -2.69
N ARG A 97 0.63 1.32 -3.92
CA ARG A 97 0.03 2.34 -4.79
C ARG A 97 -1.02 1.74 -5.70
N TRP A 98 -1.96 2.57 -6.15
CA TRP A 98 -2.89 2.19 -7.22
C TRP A 98 -2.15 1.90 -8.53
N ARG A 99 -2.81 1.11 -9.37
CA ARG A 99 -2.29 0.73 -10.68
C ARG A 99 -2.42 1.88 -11.65
N THR A 100 -1.47 1.97 -12.57
CA THR A 100 -1.55 2.86 -13.73
C THR A 100 -2.31 2.18 -14.86
N GLU A 101 -2.79 2.95 -15.83
CA GLU A 101 -3.50 2.44 -17.01
C GLU A 101 -2.69 1.38 -17.77
N GLU A 102 -1.42 1.66 -18.05
CA GLU A 102 -0.52 0.72 -18.72
C GLU A 102 -0.41 -0.63 -17.97
N GLU A 103 -0.38 -0.59 -16.64
CA GLU A 103 -0.29 -1.79 -15.81
C GLU A 103 -1.59 -2.58 -15.79
N ILE A 104 -2.73 -1.89 -15.89
CA ILE A 104 -4.04 -2.53 -16.01
C ILE A 104 -4.12 -3.26 -17.35
N ILE A 105 -3.71 -2.62 -18.45
CA ILE A 105 -3.66 -3.23 -19.79
C ILE A 105 -2.73 -4.44 -19.80
N LYS A 106 -1.56 -4.34 -19.16
CA LYS A 106 -0.61 -5.46 -19.00
C LYS A 106 -1.12 -6.57 -18.06
N GLY A 107 -2.21 -6.35 -17.31
CA GLY A 107 -2.74 -7.31 -16.34
C GLY A 107 -1.95 -7.40 -15.03
N LYS A 108 -1.09 -6.42 -14.72
CA LYS A 108 -0.30 -6.37 -13.48
C LYS A 108 -1.22 -6.20 -12.26
N GLY A 109 -0.94 -6.98 -11.21
CA GLY A 109 -1.74 -7.03 -9.98
C GLY A 109 -3.09 -7.72 -10.13
N HIS A 110 -3.44 -8.23 -11.31
CA HIS A 110 -4.63 -9.05 -11.52
C HIS A 110 -4.27 -10.46 -12.01
N ILE A 111 -3.64 -10.57 -13.17
CA ILE A 111 -3.17 -11.83 -13.77
C ILE A 111 -1.70 -12.06 -13.42
N ILE A 112 -0.92 -10.98 -13.41
CA ILE A 112 0.50 -10.97 -13.05
C ILE A 112 0.66 -10.42 -11.63
N CYS A 113 1.67 -10.88 -10.90
CA CYS A 113 1.91 -10.48 -9.51
C CYS A 113 1.90 -8.97 -9.30
N SER A 114 1.30 -8.51 -8.20
CA SER A 114 1.30 -7.09 -7.81
C SER A 114 2.69 -6.51 -7.50
N SER A 115 3.74 -7.32 -7.38
CA SER A 115 5.06 -6.79 -7.06
C SER A 115 5.72 -6.16 -8.29
N LYS A 116 6.29 -4.96 -8.14
CA LYS A 116 6.95 -4.24 -9.24
C LYS A 116 7.98 -5.08 -10.01
N LYS A 117 8.73 -5.95 -9.33
CA LYS A 117 9.84 -6.74 -9.89
C LYS A 117 9.49 -8.21 -10.16
N CYS A 118 8.23 -8.61 -10.02
CA CYS A 118 7.82 -10.01 -10.15
C CYS A 118 6.80 -10.18 -11.27
N ASP A 119 7.00 -11.17 -12.14
CA ASP A 119 6.11 -11.45 -13.27
C ASP A 119 5.41 -12.81 -13.17
N ASN A 120 5.40 -13.42 -11.98
CA ASN A 120 4.71 -14.69 -11.75
C ASN A 120 3.18 -14.54 -11.85
N THR A 121 2.51 -15.58 -12.34
CA THR A 121 1.06 -15.66 -12.60
C THR A 121 0.29 -16.49 -11.55
N ASP A 122 0.99 -17.25 -10.71
CA ASP A 122 0.36 -18.03 -9.63
C ASP A 122 0.07 -17.14 -8.43
N LEU A 123 -1.16 -16.62 -8.34
CA LEU A 123 -1.51 -15.52 -7.43
C LEU A 123 -2.67 -15.82 -6.48
N ASN A 124 -2.43 -15.51 -5.21
CA ASN A 124 -3.47 -15.45 -4.18
C ASN A 124 -3.84 -14.00 -3.86
N THR A 125 -5.10 -13.80 -3.46
CA THR A 125 -5.61 -12.48 -3.05
C THR A 125 -5.42 -12.29 -1.55
N TYR A 126 -4.84 -11.16 -1.18
CA TYR A 126 -4.61 -10.75 0.20
C TYR A 126 -5.25 -9.40 0.45
N GLU A 127 -5.81 -9.22 1.65
CA GLU A 127 -6.39 -7.96 2.09
C GLU A 127 -5.50 -7.30 3.14
N PHE A 128 -5.26 -6.01 2.97
CA PHE A 128 -4.40 -5.22 3.85
C PHE A 128 -5.12 -3.98 4.33
N LEU A 129 -4.93 -3.65 5.61
CA LEU A 129 -5.32 -2.36 6.16
C LEU A 129 -4.26 -1.33 5.75
N PHE A 130 -4.64 -0.41 4.87
CA PHE A 130 -3.81 0.70 4.44
C PHE A 130 -4.19 1.95 5.23
N GLN A 131 -3.23 2.48 5.98
CA GLN A 131 -3.37 3.73 6.71
C GLN A 131 -2.63 4.83 5.94
N TYR A 132 -3.31 5.94 5.69
CA TYR A 132 -2.77 7.09 4.98
C TYR A 132 -3.23 8.39 5.64
N VAL A 133 -2.50 9.48 5.37
CA VAL A 133 -2.84 10.82 5.85
C VAL A 133 -3.29 11.63 4.64
N GLU A 134 -4.47 12.22 4.73
CA GLU A 134 -5.04 13.08 3.71
C GLU A 134 -5.55 14.35 4.40
N GLU A 135 -5.07 15.52 3.95
CA GLU A 135 -5.41 16.82 4.55
C GLU A 135 -5.13 16.89 6.07
N GLY A 136 -4.10 16.17 6.55
CA GLY A 136 -3.75 16.10 7.97
C GLY A 136 -4.60 15.13 8.80
N ILE A 137 -5.58 14.44 8.18
CA ILE A 137 -6.44 13.45 8.84
C ILE A 137 -5.94 12.04 8.53
N GLU A 138 -5.75 11.23 9.56
CA GLU A 138 -5.45 9.81 9.40
C GLU A 138 -6.69 9.03 8.97
N LYS A 139 -6.62 8.40 7.80
CA LYS A 139 -7.66 7.53 7.24
C LYS A 139 -7.14 6.10 7.12
N LYS A 140 -8.06 5.13 7.16
CA LYS A 140 -7.76 3.70 7.05
C LYS A 140 -8.73 3.03 6.12
N THR A 141 -8.21 2.25 5.18
CA THR A 141 -9.04 1.51 4.22
C THR A 141 -8.46 0.13 3.91
N ASN A 142 -9.34 -0.81 3.59
CA ASN A 142 -8.92 -2.16 3.21
C ASN A 142 -8.63 -2.20 1.71
N VAL A 143 -7.42 -2.59 1.35
CA VAL A 143 -6.97 -2.73 -0.03
C VAL A 143 -6.67 -4.18 -0.37
N LYS A 144 -6.94 -4.57 -1.61
CA LYS A 144 -6.70 -5.93 -2.11
C LYS A 144 -5.43 -5.99 -2.95
N VAL A 145 -4.60 -7.00 -2.71
CA VAL A 145 -3.33 -7.23 -3.40
C VAL A 145 -3.28 -8.68 -3.87
N ARG A 146 -2.96 -8.92 -5.15
CA ARG A 146 -2.72 -10.28 -5.67
C ARG A 146 -1.23 -10.56 -5.75
N ALA A 147 -0.76 -11.55 -5.02
CA ALA A 147 0.67 -11.86 -4.95
C ALA A 147 0.94 -13.37 -5.02
N CYS A 148 2.08 -13.72 -5.61
CA CYS A 148 2.60 -15.08 -5.57
C CYS A 148 3.12 -15.43 -4.17
N MET A 149 3.37 -16.72 -3.92
CA MET A 149 3.83 -17.20 -2.61
C MET A 149 5.10 -16.50 -2.10
N ASP A 150 6.08 -16.26 -2.97
CA ASP A 150 7.33 -15.57 -2.59
C ASP A 150 7.08 -14.11 -2.20
N CYS A 151 6.22 -13.42 -2.95
CA CYS A 151 5.86 -12.04 -2.66
C CYS A 151 4.96 -11.95 -1.42
N ALA A 152 4.08 -12.93 -1.22
CA ALA A 152 3.25 -13.06 -0.02
C ALA A 152 4.10 -13.28 1.23
N TYR A 153 5.18 -14.06 1.14
CA TYR A 153 6.16 -14.21 2.22
C TYR A 153 6.82 -12.86 2.56
N LYS A 154 7.25 -12.11 1.54
CA LYS A 154 7.85 -10.77 1.72
C LYS A 154 6.86 -9.78 2.34
N LEU A 155 5.60 -9.79 1.89
CA LEU A 155 4.51 -8.99 2.47
C LEU A 155 4.29 -9.30 3.96
N HIS A 156 4.33 -10.58 4.33
CA HIS A 156 4.09 -11.03 5.70
C HIS A 156 5.36 -11.21 6.53
N TYR A 157 6.51 -10.71 6.05
CA TYR A 157 7.83 -10.98 6.62
C TYR A 157 7.90 -10.70 8.13
N ARG A 158 7.33 -9.57 8.58
CA ARG A 158 7.28 -9.20 10.01
C ARG A 158 6.52 -10.21 10.87
N LYS A 159 5.34 -10.64 10.41
CA LYS A 159 4.48 -11.60 11.14
C LYS A 159 5.17 -12.97 11.20
N ILE A 160 5.72 -13.43 10.07
CA ILE A 160 6.42 -14.71 9.98
C ILE A 160 7.68 -14.72 10.86
N LYS A 161 8.50 -13.66 10.83
CA LYS A 161 9.70 -13.54 11.68
C LYS A 161 9.34 -13.56 13.17
N LYS A 162 8.25 -12.88 13.56
CA LYS A 162 7.74 -12.89 14.95
C LYS A 162 7.28 -14.30 15.36
N TYR A 163 6.57 -15.00 14.49
CA TYR A 163 6.13 -16.39 14.72
C TYR A 163 7.33 -17.34 14.89
N LEU A 164 8.31 -17.28 13.98
CA LEU A 164 9.51 -18.12 14.05
C LEU A 164 10.33 -17.87 15.32
N LYS A 165 10.46 -16.60 15.75
CA LYS A 165 11.13 -16.24 17.01
C LYS A 165 10.42 -16.87 18.23
N LYS A 166 9.08 -16.81 18.27
CA LYS A 166 8.28 -17.44 19.34
C LYS A 166 8.43 -18.97 19.34
N LYS A 167 8.37 -19.61 18.18
CA LYS A 167 8.52 -21.07 18.04
C LYS A 167 9.89 -21.54 18.53
N ARG A 168 10.96 -20.81 18.19
CA ARG A 168 12.33 -21.07 18.68
C ARG A 168 12.43 -20.95 20.21
N LYS A 169 11.85 -19.90 20.81
CA LYS A 169 11.82 -19.75 22.29
C LYS A 169 11.13 -20.94 22.97
N LYS A 170 9.94 -21.32 22.52
CA LYS A 170 9.21 -22.48 23.05
C LYS A 170 10.01 -23.79 22.94
N LYS A 171 10.69 -24.01 21.81
CA LYS A 171 11.55 -25.19 21.61
C LYS A 171 12.72 -25.21 22.60
N ASN A 172 13.34 -24.05 22.86
CA ASN A 172 14.44 -23.94 23.81
C ASN A 172 13.96 -24.13 25.26
N GLU A 173 12.79 -23.59 25.63
CA GLU A 173 12.18 -23.82 26.94
C GLU A 173 11.86 -25.31 27.17
N LYS A 174 11.30 -25.99 26.16
CA LYS A 174 11.05 -27.44 26.23
C LYS A 174 12.35 -28.23 26.42
N ARG A 175 13.41 -27.88 25.69
CA ARG A 175 14.75 -28.51 25.85
C ARG A 175 15.32 -28.28 27.25
N LYS A 176 15.21 -27.06 27.80
CA LYS A 176 15.67 -26.78 29.17
C LYS A 176 14.91 -27.60 30.21
N ARG A 177 13.59 -27.73 30.08
CA ARG A 177 12.78 -28.57 30.99
C ARG A 177 13.20 -30.04 30.94
N LEU A 178 13.36 -30.59 29.73
CA LEU A 178 13.82 -31.97 29.55
C LEU A 178 15.22 -32.20 30.17
N ASN A 179 16.15 -31.24 30.01
CA ASN A 179 17.48 -31.35 30.61
C ASN A 179 17.43 -31.31 32.14
N ILE A 180 16.57 -30.47 32.73
CA ILE A 180 16.40 -30.39 34.19
C ILE A 180 15.81 -31.71 34.72
N GLU A 181 14.79 -32.24 34.05
CA GLU A 181 14.16 -33.50 34.40
C GLU A 181 15.13 -34.68 34.31
N GLN A 182 15.92 -34.76 33.24
CA GLN A 182 16.99 -35.76 33.11
C GLN A 182 18.06 -35.64 34.20
N ALA A 183 18.45 -34.41 34.58
CA ALA A 183 19.39 -34.19 35.67
C ALA A 183 18.83 -34.62 37.03
N GLN A 184 17.53 -34.40 37.29
CA GLN A 184 16.85 -34.85 38.51
C GLN A 184 16.76 -36.38 38.56
N ILE A 185 16.45 -37.04 37.44
CA ILE A 185 16.42 -38.50 37.34
C ILE A 185 17.80 -39.09 37.61
N LYS A 186 18.86 -38.55 36.99
CA LYS A 186 20.24 -38.98 37.27
C LYS A 186 20.62 -38.87 38.74
N LYS A 187 20.32 -37.73 39.38
CA LYS A 187 20.57 -37.53 40.81
C LYS A 187 19.79 -38.51 41.69
N LYS A 188 18.55 -38.85 41.33
CA LYS A 188 17.76 -39.87 42.05
C LYS A 188 18.39 -41.27 41.90
N LEU A 189 18.80 -41.64 40.69
CA LEU A 189 19.45 -42.93 40.42
C LEU A 189 20.79 -43.06 41.16
N GLU A 190 21.63 -42.01 41.17
CA GLU A 190 22.87 -41.99 41.96
C GLU A 190 22.61 -42.20 43.46
N LYS A 191 21.60 -41.51 44.03
CA LYS A 191 21.21 -41.70 45.44
C LYS A 191 20.71 -43.12 45.73
N ILE A 192 19.98 -43.73 44.80
CA ILE A 192 19.50 -45.12 44.95
C ILE A 192 20.69 -46.08 44.92
N SER A 193 21.64 -45.87 44.02
CA SER A 193 22.87 -46.69 43.90
C SER A 193 23.71 -46.67 45.18
N LEU A 194 23.90 -45.49 45.80
CA LEU A 194 24.63 -45.36 47.05
C LEU A 194 23.96 -46.15 48.19
N LYS A 195 22.63 -45.99 48.34
CA LYS A 195 21.86 -46.75 49.34
C LYS A 195 21.90 -48.26 49.14
N THR A 196 22.00 -48.73 47.90
CA THR A 196 22.09 -50.18 47.63
C THR A 196 23.49 -50.73 47.94
N GLN A 197 24.54 -49.93 47.77
CA GLN A 197 25.89 -50.31 48.18
C GLN A 197 26.03 -50.35 49.71
N GLU A 198 25.47 -49.37 50.42
CA GLU A 198 25.45 -49.35 51.89
C GLU A 198 24.78 -50.61 52.46
N LYS A 199 23.58 -50.97 51.97
CA LYS A 199 22.88 -52.19 52.40
C LYS A 199 23.66 -53.49 52.13
N LYS A 200 24.32 -53.59 50.97
CA LYS A 200 25.15 -54.77 50.65
C LYS A 200 26.38 -54.85 51.55
N ASN A 201 26.96 -53.71 51.91
CA ASN A 201 28.10 -53.67 52.82
C ASN A 201 27.67 -54.05 54.25
N GLU A 202 26.49 -53.59 54.70
CA GLU A 202 25.90 -54.02 55.98
C GLU A 202 25.61 -55.53 55.97
N GLU A 203 24.93 -56.05 54.94
CA GLU A 203 24.64 -57.49 54.80
C GLU A 203 25.91 -58.35 54.79
N ASN A 204 26.98 -57.91 54.10
CA ASN A 204 28.27 -58.61 54.10
C ASN A 204 28.97 -58.58 55.47
N MET A 205 28.83 -57.49 56.23
CA MET A 205 29.41 -57.37 57.58
C MET A 205 28.73 -58.35 58.54
N TYR A 206 27.39 -58.44 58.50
CA TYR A 206 26.64 -59.42 59.30
C TYR A 206 26.94 -60.87 58.90
N PHE A 207 27.21 -61.14 57.62
CA PHE A 207 27.58 -62.49 57.15
C PHE A 207 28.98 -62.92 57.63
N HIS A 208 29.92 -61.96 57.79
CA HIS A 208 31.26 -62.24 58.32
C HIS A 208 31.24 -62.60 59.82
N ASP A 209 30.38 -61.96 60.61
CA ASP A 209 30.23 -62.21 62.06
C ASP A 209 29.50 -63.54 62.38
N LEU A 210 28.93 -64.21 61.38
CA LEU A 210 28.26 -65.52 61.51
C LEU A 210 29.17 -66.71 61.13
N ILE A 211 30.33 -66.45 60.53
CA ILE A 211 31.25 -67.49 60.00
C ILE A 211 32.47 -67.70 60.91
N PHE A 212 32.69 -66.81 61.88
CA PHE A 212 33.73 -66.92 62.92
C PHE A 212 33.11 -67.01 64.32
#